data_AF-A0A7X7KJL9-F1
#
_entry.id   AF-A0A7X7KJL9-F1
#
_cell.length_a   1.000
_cell.length_b   1.000
_cell.length_c   1.000
_cell.angle_alpha   90.00
_cell.angle_beta   90.00
_cell.angle_gamma   90.00
#
_symmetry.space_group_name_H-M   'P 1'
#
loop_
_entity.id
_entity.type
_entity.pdbx_description
1 polymer ?
#
loop_
_entity_poly.entity_id
_entity_poly.type
_entity_poly.pdbx_seq_one_letter_code
_entity_poly.pdbx_strand_id
1 'polypeptide(L)'
;MKRFLVMLAALAMATATALNAAVAVGENLIINGNFDAEQTDFPAFWSRSSPTLVSYARTGGPGGSQPAVVLHSDEKAATTVSLRQQGLGLVAGETYRLSAKIRTKGFESPHGGIVVHNDGWVSDIGFKNLPADSDWTPMTRQFTLFPSRGKEYGLAIFATHMRGELHVADIKLEAVSPGALAGSSSQMAMATAPRLVPLEPLLQRIPASRPELTLGVFGNLPVAAAQAECLIGVDAGRPAQVLPLDGSRVRADLAGLAIGDYTLTATLRRTDTGATILQTTFPISIIDVPAVDRTGHRPLNTLVTEVLAATVKADPAAQAFTFTNPRLGWVFIALNTTRTATGP
;
A
#
# COMPACT_ATOMS: atom_id res chain seq x y z
N MET A 1 -0.19 55.59 -25.93
CA MET A 1 0.44 55.13 -24.67
C MET A 1 -0.34 53.90 -24.23
N LYS A 2 0.02 52.67 -24.67
CA LYS A 2 0.94 51.71 -24.03
C LYS A 2 0.55 51.45 -22.56
N ARG A 3 -0.15 50.36 -22.23
CA ARG A 3 0.30 48.95 -21.96
C ARG A 3 0.41 48.69 -20.44
N PHE A 4 0.21 47.42 -20.04
CA PHE A 4 0.42 46.77 -18.72
C PHE A 4 -0.76 46.88 -17.73
N LEU A 5 -1.30 45.84 -17.07
CA LEU A 5 -0.97 44.41 -16.86
C LEU A 5 -2.19 43.82 -16.07
N VAL A 6 -3.06 42.95 -16.61
CA VAL A 6 -3.05 41.47 -16.64
C VAL A 6 -2.75 40.76 -15.30
N MET A 7 -3.73 39.96 -14.85
CA MET A 7 -3.69 38.76 -13.98
C MET A 7 -3.29 38.88 -12.50
N LEU A 8 -4.27 38.65 -11.62
CA LEU A 8 -4.27 37.87 -10.37
C LEU A 8 -5.73 37.94 -9.86
N ALA A 9 -6.50 36.92 -9.53
CA ALA A 9 -6.24 35.53 -9.19
C ALA A 9 -7.49 34.72 -9.58
N ALA A 10 -7.37 33.84 -10.57
CA ALA A 10 -8.25 32.69 -10.69
C ALA A 10 -7.56 31.55 -9.95
N LEU A 11 -7.78 31.46 -8.63
CA LEU A 11 -7.41 30.28 -7.86
C LEU A 11 -8.43 29.19 -8.23
N ALA A 12 -8.21 28.57 -9.38
CA ALA A 12 -8.94 27.38 -9.76
C ALA A 12 -8.58 26.28 -8.77
N MET A 13 -9.52 25.96 -7.87
CA MET A 13 -9.57 24.67 -7.21
C MET A 13 -9.63 23.61 -8.30
N ALA A 14 -8.47 23.05 -8.66
CA ALA A 14 -8.41 21.81 -9.40
C ALA A 14 -8.91 20.73 -8.44
N THR A 15 -10.23 20.49 -8.45
CA THR A 15 -10.78 19.23 -7.96
C THR A 15 -10.12 18.14 -8.78
N ALA A 16 -9.19 17.41 -8.17
CA ALA A 16 -8.71 16.16 -8.72
C ALA A 16 -9.92 15.22 -8.78
N THR A 17 -10.64 15.23 -9.89
CA THR A 17 -11.47 14.09 -10.26
C THR A 17 -10.48 12.98 -10.56
N ALA A 18 -10.18 12.16 -9.55
CA ALA A 18 -9.65 10.85 -9.81
C ALA A 18 -10.64 10.21 -10.79
N LEU A 19 -10.25 10.04 -12.05
CA LEU A 19 -10.93 9.14 -12.94
C LEU A 19 -10.74 7.77 -12.31
N ASN A 20 -11.69 7.34 -11.48
CA ASN A 20 -11.80 5.93 -11.14
C ASN A 20 -11.94 5.23 -12.49
N ALA A 21 -10.95 4.40 -12.83
CA ALA A 21 -11.05 3.57 -14.01
C ALA A 21 -12.35 2.77 -13.91
N ALA A 22 -13.17 2.83 -14.96
CA ALA A 22 -14.40 2.06 -15.02
C ALA A 22 -14.06 0.57 -14.84
N VAL A 23 -14.82 -0.10 -13.99
CA VAL A 23 -14.66 -1.53 -13.70
C VAL A 23 -14.99 -2.30 -14.97
N ALA A 24 -14.13 -3.25 -15.34
CA ALA A 24 -14.36 -4.08 -16.51
C ALA A 24 -15.47 -5.11 -16.23
N VAL A 25 -16.20 -5.51 -17.28
CA VAL A 25 -17.18 -6.60 -17.17
C VAL A 25 -16.48 -7.88 -16.72
N GLY A 26 -16.97 -8.47 -15.62
CA GLY A 26 -16.39 -9.70 -15.03
C GLY A 26 -15.18 -9.46 -14.12
N GLU A 27 -14.77 -8.21 -13.92
CA GLU A 27 -13.74 -7.87 -12.93
C GLU A 27 -14.26 -8.14 -11.51
N ASN A 28 -13.43 -8.78 -10.69
CA ASN A 28 -13.74 -8.99 -9.29
C ASN A 28 -13.39 -7.75 -8.46
N LEU A 29 -14.40 -7.16 -7.82
CA LEU A 29 -14.25 -6.01 -6.93
C LEU A 29 -13.63 -6.39 -5.57
N ILE A 30 -13.59 -7.68 -5.24
CA ILE A 30 -12.96 -8.21 -4.03
C ILE A 30 -11.49 -8.49 -4.31
N ILE A 31 -10.59 -7.92 -3.50
CA ILE A 31 -9.17 -8.26 -3.61
C ILE A 31 -8.97 -9.67 -3.08
N ASN A 32 -8.17 -10.49 -3.79
CA ASN A 32 -7.76 -11.80 -3.29
C ASN A 32 -8.96 -12.69 -2.87
N GLY A 33 -10.04 -12.66 -3.66
CA GLY A 33 -11.24 -13.48 -3.44
C GLY A 33 -11.00 -14.98 -3.62
N ASN A 34 -9.88 -15.36 -4.23
CA ASN A 34 -9.38 -16.74 -4.32
C ASN A 34 -8.58 -17.18 -3.08
N PHE A 35 -8.35 -16.29 -2.11
CA PHE A 35 -7.60 -16.53 -0.88
C PHE A 35 -6.18 -17.06 -1.12
N ASP A 36 -5.48 -16.50 -2.10
CA ASP A 36 -4.06 -16.73 -2.23
C ASP A 36 -3.32 -16.14 -1.02
N ALA A 37 -2.46 -16.95 -0.41
CA ALA A 37 -1.63 -16.54 0.72
C ALA A 37 -0.15 -16.48 0.32
N GLU A 38 0.22 -16.82 -0.93
CA GLU A 38 1.60 -16.91 -1.39
C GLU A 38 2.49 -17.63 -0.35
N GLN A 39 3.48 -16.94 0.23
CA GLN A 39 4.40 -17.45 1.26
C GLN A 39 3.98 -17.11 2.71
N THR A 40 2.77 -16.58 2.91
CA THR A 40 2.25 -16.21 4.24
C THR A 40 1.25 -17.25 4.78
N ASP A 41 0.99 -17.18 6.08
CA ASP A 41 0.10 -18.13 6.80
C ASP A 41 -1.39 -17.81 6.65
N PHE A 42 -1.74 -16.64 6.09
CA PHE A 42 -3.11 -16.19 5.95
C PHE A 42 -3.27 -15.25 4.75
N PRO A 43 -4.36 -15.33 3.97
CA PRO A 43 -4.54 -14.54 2.76
C PRO A 43 -4.47 -13.03 3.02
N ALA A 44 -3.64 -12.35 2.24
CA ALA A 44 -3.49 -10.89 2.32
C ALA A 44 -4.81 -10.17 2.01
N PHE A 45 -4.93 -8.93 2.50
CA PHE A 45 -6.08 -8.03 2.32
C PHE A 45 -7.39 -8.46 3.00
N TRP A 46 -7.36 -9.46 3.88
CA TRP A 46 -8.52 -9.88 4.66
C TRP A 46 -8.28 -9.66 6.16
N SER A 47 -9.24 -9.02 6.82
CA SER A 47 -9.20 -8.78 8.27
C SER A 47 -10.01 -9.85 9.00
N ARG A 48 -9.35 -10.71 9.76
CA ARG A 48 -10.00 -11.74 10.61
C ARG A 48 -10.25 -11.23 12.02
N SER A 49 -11.38 -11.61 12.60
CA SER A 49 -11.74 -11.23 13.98
C SER A 49 -10.94 -12.02 15.04
N SER A 50 -10.52 -13.24 14.72
CA SER A 50 -9.71 -14.07 15.62
C SER A 50 -8.84 -15.05 14.81
N PRO A 51 -7.54 -15.22 15.16
CA PRO A 51 -6.69 -16.23 14.55
C PRO A 51 -7.05 -17.67 14.94
N THR A 52 -7.80 -17.86 16.02
CA THR A 52 -8.19 -19.20 16.51
C THR A 52 -9.53 -19.67 15.96
N LEU A 53 -10.42 -18.74 15.59
CA LEU A 53 -11.77 -19.04 15.09
C LEU A 53 -11.89 -18.84 13.57
N VAL A 54 -10.89 -18.23 12.94
CA VAL A 54 -10.80 -18.05 11.49
C VAL A 54 -9.48 -18.62 11.00
N SER A 55 -9.58 -19.78 10.36
CA SER A 55 -8.43 -20.52 9.83
C SER A 55 -8.37 -20.45 8.30
N TYR A 56 -7.18 -20.74 7.78
CA TYR A 56 -6.91 -20.79 6.35
C TYR A 56 -6.45 -22.20 5.98
N ALA A 57 -7.04 -22.75 4.92
CA ALA A 57 -6.71 -24.07 4.40
C ALA A 57 -6.31 -23.95 2.93
N ARG A 58 -5.00 -23.94 2.67
CA ARG A 58 -4.41 -23.77 1.32
C ARG A 58 -4.96 -24.74 0.27
N THR A 59 -5.30 -25.95 0.68
CA THR A 59 -5.89 -27.01 -0.16
C THR A 59 -7.21 -27.54 0.40
N GLY A 60 -7.87 -26.78 1.28
CA GLY A 60 -9.13 -27.19 1.93
C GLY A 60 -10.38 -26.96 1.08
N GLY A 61 -10.25 -26.24 -0.03
CA GLY A 61 -11.33 -25.88 -0.94
C GLY A 61 -11.87 -27.04 -1.80
N PRO A 62 -12.79 -26.73 -2.72
CA PRO A 62 -13.38 -27.70 -3.64
C PRO A 62 -12.32 -28.56 -4.35
N GLY A 63 -12.52 -29.87 -4.36
CA GLY A 63 -11.60 -30.83 -4.98
C GLY A 63 -10.23 -30.96 -4.31
N GLY A 64 -10.02 -30.37 -3.12
CA GLY A 64 -8.76 -30.46 -2.39
C GLY A 64 -7.60 -29.68 -3.05
N SER A 65 -7.89 -28.75 -3.95
CA SER A 65 -6.89 -28.06 -4.78
C SER A 65 -6.99 -26.54 -4.75
N GLN A 66 -8.01 -25.99 -4.07
CA GLN A 66 -8.24 -24.57 -3.95
C GLN A 66 -8.04 -24.10 -2.50
N PRO A 67 -7.56 -22.88 -2.28
CA PRO A 67 -7.57 -22.28 -0.96
C PRO A 67 -9.00 -22.02 -0.47
N ALA A 68 -9.19 -22.18 0.84
CA ALA A 68 -10.44 -21.86 1.52
C ALA A 68 -10.14 -21.18 2.86
N VAL A 69 -11.07 -20.35 3.30
CA VAL A 69 -11.12 -19.84 4.66
C VAL A 69 -12.23 -20.56 5.42
N VAL A 70 -12.00 -20.78 6.71
CA VAL A 70 -12.91 -21.50 7.57
C VAL A 70 -13.19 -20.67 8.80
N LEU A 71 -14.46 -20.33 9.00
CA LEU A 71 -14.97 -19.90 10.30
C LEU A 71 -15.36 -21.16 11.06
N HIS A 72 -14.85 -21.34 12.26
CA HIS A 72 -15.15 -22.52 13.07
C HIS A 72 -15.31 -22.17 14.55
N SER A 73 -16.09 -22.98 15.25
CA SER A 73 -16.17 -22.97 16.70
C SER A 73 -16.73 -24.30 17.21
N ASP A 74 -15.95 -25.01 18.03
CA ASP A 74 -16.36 -26.29 18.64
C ASP A 74 -17.45 -26.07 19.67
N GLU A 75 -17.25 -25.07 20.54
CA GLU A 75 -18.27 -24.55 21.45
C GLU A 75 -19.00 -23.37 20.81
N LYS A 76 -20.16 -22.99 21.35
CA LYS A 76 -20.90 -21.84 20.82
C LYS A 76 -20.09 -20.55 21.04
N ALA A 77 -19.68 -19.89 19.96
CA ALA A 77 -18.87 -18.68 20.04
C ALA A 77 -19.61 -17.57 20.83
N ALA A 78 -18.90 -16.89 21.74
CA ALA A 78 -19.49 -15.80 22.53
C ALA A 78 -19.64 -14.49 21.74
N THR A 79 -18.96 -14.38 20.59
CA THR A 79 -18.89 -13.16 19.77
C THR A 79 -19.11 -13.47 18.29
N THR A 80 -19.19 -12.42 17.48
CA THR A 80 -19.21 -12.55 16.02
C THR A 80 -17.84 -13.00 15.52
N VAL A 81 -17.81 -14.15 14.86
CA VAL A 81 -16.64 -14.61 14.10
C VAL A 81 -16.75 -14.03 12.70
N SER A 82 -15.70 -13.38 12.19
CA SER A 82 -15.76 -12.78 10.85
C SER A 82 -14.42 -12.64 10.14
N LEU A 83 -14.49 -12.64 8.82
CA LEU A 83 -13.45 -12.26 7.88
C LEU A 83 -13.99 -11.14 6.98
N ARG A 84 -13.29 -10.01 6.85
CA ARG A 84 -13.83 -8.80 6.22
C ARG A 84 -12.88 -8.12 5.24
N GLN A 85 -13.47 -7.49 4.22
CA GLN A 85 -12.91 -6.38 3.45
C GLN A 85 -13.82 -5.15 3.59
N GLN A 86 -13.23 -3.98 3.83
CA GLN A 86 -13.93 -2.69 4.01
C GLN A 86 -13.38 -1.67 3.02
N GLY A 87 -14.15 -0.66 2.64
CA GLY A 87 -13.70 0.39 1.71
C GLY A 87 -14.03 0.08 0.25
N LEU A 88 -15.08 -0.70 -0.02
CA LEU A 88 -15.60 -0.89 -1.37
C LEU A 88 -16.39 0.36 -1.79
N GLY A 89 -15.98 0.99 -2.88
CA GLY A 89 -16.74 2.07 -3.51
C GLY A 89 -17.77 1.48 -4.47
N LEU A 90 -19.05 1.48 -4.10
CA LEU A 90 -20.14 0.94 -4.92
C LEU A 90 -21.26 1.99 -5.11
N VAL A 91 -22.14 1.74 -6.08
CA VAL A 91 -23.20 2.66 -6.49
C VAL A 91 -24.56 2.12 -6.04
N ALA A 92 -25.24 2.87 -5.17
CA ALA A 92 -26.59 2.52 -4.72
C ALA A 92 -27.59 2.53 -5.89
N GLY A 93 -28.56 1.62 -5.86
CA GLY A 93 -29.56 1.46 -6.94
C GLY A 93 -29.05 0.69 -8.16
N GLU A 94 -27.73 0.48 -8.28
CA GLU A 94 -27.13 -0.30 -9.35
C GLU A 94 -27.09 -1.80 -8.99
N THR A 95 -26.82 -2.64 -9.99
CA THR A 95 -26.91 -4.09 -9.89
C THR A 95 -25.54 -4.76 -9.86
N TYR A 96 -25.40 -5.71 -8.94
CA TYR A 96 -24.19 -6.48 -8.71
C TYR A 96 -24.48 -7.97 -8.65
N ARG A 97 -23.45 -8.77 -8.85
CA ARG A 97 -23.48 -10.23 -8.70
C ARG A 97 -22.43 -10.66 -7.67
N LEU A 98 -22.90 -11.26 -6.58
CA LEU A 98 -22.06 -11.95 -5.60
C LEU A 98 -22.02 -13.44 -5.96
N SER A 99 -20.84 -14.02 -6.01
CA SER A 99 -20.66 -15.47 -6.10
C SER A 99 -19.60 -15.98 -5.13
N ALA A 100 -19.76 -17.23 -4.70
CA ALA A 100 -18.82 -17.92 -3.83
C ALA A 100 -19.04 -19.44 -3.93
N LYS A 101 -18.07 -20.23 -3.48
CA LYS A 101 -18.27 -21.66 -3.19
C LYS A 101 -18.34 -21.82 -1.68
N ILE A 102 -19.37 -22.50 -1.19
CA ILE A 102 -19.64 -22.63 0.24
C ILE A 102 -19.79 -24.10 0.62
N ARG A 103 -19.23 -24.48 1.77
CA ARG A 103 -19.47 -25.76 2.43
C ARG A 103 -19.76 -25.50 3.90
N THR A 104 -20.67 -26.27 4.49
CA THR A 104 -21.01 -26.19 5.92
C THR A 104 -20.87 -27.57 6.56
N LYS A 105 -20.47 -27.61 7.83
CA LYS A 105 -20.50 -28.83 8.65
C LYS A 105 -20.96 -28.52 10.07
N GLY A 106 -22.09 -29.09 10.47
CA GLY A 106 -22.76 -28.78 11.73
C GLY A 106 -22.94 -27.27 11.98
N PHE A 107 -23.05 -26.46 10.92
CA PHE A 107 -23.06 -25.01 11.00
C PHE A 107 -24.35 -24.51 11.62
N GLU A 108 -24.23 -23.77 12.70
CA GLU A 108 -25.37 -23.15 13.35
C GLU A 108 -25.04 -21.71 13.69
N SER A 109 -25.90 -20.79 13.29
CA SER A 109 -25.79 -19.38 13.65
C SER A 109 -27.15 -18.70 13.49
N PRO A 110 -27.59 -17.87 14.45
CA PRO A 110 -28.80 -17.07 14.28
C PRO A 110 -28.69 -16.07 13.12
N HIS A 111 -27.47 -15.61 12.84
CA HIS A 111 -27.19 -14.71 11.72
C HIS A 111 -25.75 -14.91 11.25
N GLY A 112 -25.60 -15.41 10.03
CA GLY A 112 -24.30 -15.65 9.41
C GLY A 112 -24.40 -15.99 7.92
N GLY A 113 -23.25 -15.92 7.26
CA GLY A 113 -23.09 -16.20 5.84
C GLY A 113 -22.06 -15.26 5.19
N ILE A 114 -22.28 -14.94 3.91
CA ILE A 114 -21.43 -14.04 3.14
C ILE A 114 -22.29 -12.89 2.64
N VAL A 115 -21.96 -11.66 3.04
CA VAL A 115 -22.79 -10.49 2.74
C VAL A 115 -21.97 -9.29 2.30
N VAL A 116 -22.57 -8.46 1.44
CA VAL A 116 -22.20 -7.07 1.23
C VAL A 116 -23.03 -6.22 2.19
N HIS A 117 -22.40 -5.30 2.91
CA HIS A 117 -23.04 -4.43 3.89
C HIS A 117 -22.67 -2.95 3.65
N ASN A 118 -23.50 -2.01 4.13
CA ASN A 118 -23.19 -0.58 4.09
C ASN A 118 -22.29 -0.16 5.26
N ASP A 119 -21.87 1.10 5.22
CA ASP A 119 -21.27 1.78 6.36
C ASP A 119 -22.13 1.62 7.62
N GLY A 120 -21.48 1.31 8.75
CA GLY A 120 -22.14 0.96 10.01
C GLY A 120 -22.88 -0.38 10.03
N TRP A 121 -22.91 -1.13 8.91
CA TRP A 121 -23.58 -2.42 8.76
C TRP A 121 -25.04 -2.39 9.26
N VAL A 122 -25.79 -1.41 8.78
CA VAL A 122 -27.23 -1.27 9.07
C VAL A 122 -28.06 -2.16 8.14
N SER A 123 -27.59 -2.34 6.91
CA SER A 123 -28.22 -3.18 5.88
C SER A 123 -27.19 -4.11 5.27
N ASP A 124 -27.63 -5.32 4.93
CA ASP A 124 -26.82 -6.30 4.22
C ASP A 124 -27.61 -7.19 3.25
N ILE A 125 -26.89 -7.70 2.26
CA ILE A 125 -27.42 -8.62 1.25
C ILE A 125 -26.35 -9.64 0.85
N GLY A 126 -26.76 -10.89 0.64
CA GLY A 126 -25.86 -11.96 0.23
C GLY A 126 -26.41 -13.35 0.50
N PHE A 127 -25.54 -14.31 0.77
CA PHE A 127 -25.92 -15.67 1.12
C PHE A 127 -26.15 -15.74 2.64
N LYS A 128 -27.41 -15.95 3.03
CA LYS A 128 -27.88 -16.06 4.41
C LYS A 128 -28.67 -17.37 4.55
N ASN A 129 -28.94 -17.77 5.79
CA ASN A 129 -29.72 -18.99 6.10
C ASN A 129 -29.07 -20.25 5.48
N LEU A 130 -27.77 -20.40 5.68
CA LEU A 130 -27.03 -21.58 5.22
C LEU A 130 -27.51 -22.83 5.97
N PRO A 131 -27.56 -24.00 5.31
CA PRO A 131 -27.90 -25.25 6.00
C PRO A 131 -26.82 -25.62 7.03
N ALA A 132 -27.16 -26.54 7.94
CA ALA A 132 -26.19 -27.06 8.90
C ALA A 132 -25.07 -27.83 8.21
N ASP A 133 -25.42 -28.65 7.23
CA ASP A 133 -24.48 -29.46 6.47
C ASP A 133 -24.68 -29.25 4.97
N SER A 134 -23.58 -29.16 4.25
CA SER A 134 -23.58 -29.12 2.79
C SER A 134 -22.25 -29.63 2.25
N ASP A 135 -22.26 -30.11 1.01
CA ASP A 135 -21.04 -30.19 0.22
C ASP A 135 -20.67 -28.82 -0.37
N TRP A 136 -19.48 -28.74 -0.97
CA TRP A 136 -19.03 -27.57 -1.71
C TRP A 136 -20.03 -27.23 -2.82
N THR A 137 -20.78 -26.15 -2.60
CA THR A 137 -21.85 -25.71 -3.48
C THR A 137 -21.51 -24.34 -4.05
N PRO A 138 -21.52 -24.17 -5.39
CA PRO A 138 -21.42 -22.85 -5.98
C PRO A 138 -22.71 -22.07 -5.74
N MET A 139 -22.57 -20.86 -5.21
CA MET A 139 -23.68 -19.94 -4.96
C MET A 139 -23.47 -18.68 -5.77
N THR A 140 -24.54 -18.20 -6.39
CA THR A 140 -24.55 -16.94 -7.15
C THR A 140 -25.84 -16.20 -6.82
N ARG A 141 -25.72 -14.89 -6.55
CA ARG A 141 -26.86 -14.00 -6.30
C ARG A 141 -26.63 -12.67 -6.99
N GLN A 142 -27.58 -12.29 -7.83
CA GLN A 142 -27.67 -10.93 -8.36
C GLN A 142 -28.60 -10.10 -7.48
N PHE A 143 -28.26 -8.83 -7.25
CA PHE A 143 -29.04 -7.94 -6.40
C PHE A 143 -28.85 -6.47 -6.76
N THR A 144 -29.86 -5.66 -6.43
CA THR A 144 -29.79 -4.20 -6.45
C THR A 144 -29.22 -3.70 -5.13
N LEU A 145 -28.23 -2.82 -5.17
CA LEU A 145 -27.53 -2.33 -3.99
C LEU A 145 -28.36 -1.28 -3.24
N PHE A 146 -28.44 -1.42 -1.92
CA PHE A 146 -29.08 -0.44 -1.03
C PHE A 146 -28.17 0.79 -0.80
N PRO A 147 -28.69 1.92 -0.30
CA PRO A 147 -27.87 3.10 0.01
C PRO A 147 -26.84 2.91 1.13
N SER A 148 -25.73 3.66 1.03
CA SER A 148 -24.71 3.77 2.08
C SER A 148 -24.19 5.20 2.22
N ARG A 149 -23.80 5.58 3.43
CA ARG A 149 -23.13 6.84 3.71
C ARG A 149 -21.75 6.83 3.05
N GLY A 150 -21.38 7.93 2.39
CA GLY A 150 -20.08 8.07 1.72
C GLY A 150 -19.85 7.12 0.52
N LYS A 151 -20.88 6.40 0.05
CA LYS A 151 -20.77 5.34 -0.96
C LYS A 151 -19.83 4.19 -0.56
N GLU A 152 -19.60 4.02 0.74
CA GLU A 152 -18.69 3.02 1.27
C GLU A 152 -19.44 1.74 1.65
N TYR A 153 -18.91 0.59 1.25
CA TYR A 153 -19.45 -0.73 1.56
C TYR A 153 -18.34 -1.66 2.02
N GLY A 154 -18.74 -2.76 2.65
CA GLY A 154 -17.85 -3.86 3.01
C GLY A 154 -18.41 -5.19 2.54
N LEU A 155 -17.53 -6.19 2.44
CA LEU A 155 -17.90 -7.59 2.31
C LEU A 155 -17.44 -8.35 3.56
N ALA A 156 -18.32 -9.17 4.11
CA ALA A 156 -18.05 -9.98 5.29
C ALA A 156 -18.45 -11.44 5.07
N ILE A 157 -17.57 -12.35 5.46
CA ILE A 157 -17.91 -13.71 5.85
C ILE A 157 -18.05 -13.66 7.36
N PHE A 158 -19.21 -14.00 7.90
CA PHE A 158 -19.44 -13.86 9.33
C PHE A 158 -20.42 -14.87 9.87
N ALA A 159 -20.37 -15.09 11.18
CA ALA A 159 -21.41 -15.80 11.90
C ALA A 159 -21.45 -15.30 13.35
N THR A 160 -22.66 -15.00 13.83
CA THR A 160 -22.92 -14.63 15.22
C THR A 160 -23.22 -15.88 16.02
N HIS A 161 -22.71 -15.97 17.25
CA HIS A 161 -23.02 -17.09 18.16
C HIS A 161 -22.88 -18.48 17.52
N MET A 162 -21.84 -18.66 16.70
CA MET A 162 -21.75 -19.81 15.82
C MET A 162 -21.33 -21.10 16.52
N ARG A 163 -21.72 -22.23 15.95
CA ARG A 163 -21.16 -23.57 16.21
C ARG A 163 -20.91 -24.27 14.88
N GLY A 164 -20.00 -25.23 14.87
CA GLY A 164 -19.63 -25.98 13.66
C GLY A 164 -18.74 -25.14 12.77
N GLU A 165 -18.83 -25.33 11.45
CA GLU A 165 -17.92 -24.66 10.52
C GLU A 165 -18.60 -24.16 9.24
N LEU A 166 -18.14 -22.98 8.80
CA LEU A 166 -18.48 -22.35 7.54
C LEU A 166 -17.20 -22.21 6.70
N HIS A 167 -17.15 -22.95 5.60
CA HIS A 167 -16.05 -23.01 4.66
C HIS A 167 -16.39 -22.20 3.42
N VAL A 168 -15.47 -21.35 2.97
CA VAL A 168 -15.69 -20.47 1.83
C VAL A 168 -14.47 -20.43 0.92
N ALA A 169 -14.70 -20.50 -0.38
CA ALA A 169 -13.69 -20.36 -1.43
C ALA A 169 -14.22 -19.51 -2.59
N ASP A 170 -13.31 -18.90 -3.36
CA ASP A 170 -13.59 -18.28 -4.67
C ASP A 170 -14.71 -17.22 -4.62
N ILE A 171 -14.57 -16.22 -3.74
CA ILE A 171 -15.53 -15.12 -3.62
C ILE A 171 -15.33 -14.10 -4.73
N LYS A 172 -16.43 -13.71 -5.38
CA LYS A 172 -16.45 -12.62 -6.35
C LYS A 172 -17.61 -11.67 -6.12
N LEU A 173 -17.34 -10.38 -6.24
CA LEU A 173 -18.37 -9.35 -6.37
C LEU A 173 -18.14 -8.63 -7.69
N GLU A 174 -19.11 -8.70 -8.60
CA GLU A 174 -18.99 -8.15 -9.95
C GLU A 174 -20.03 -7.05 -10.16
N ALA A 175 -19.63 -5.96 -10.80
CA ALA A 175 -20.56 -4.96 -11.33
C ALA A 175 -21.31 -5.52 -12.56
N VAL A 176 -22.63 -5.34 -12.62
CA VAL A 176 -23.47 -5.88 -13.70
C VAL A 176 -24.09 -4.77 -14.55
N SER A 177 -24.67 -3.75 -13.92
CA SER A 177 -25.32 -2.66 -14.65
C SER A 177 -24.32 -1.62 -15.15
N PRO A 178 -24.67 -0.85 -16.21
CA PRO A 178 -23.77 0.20 -16.75
C PRO A 178 -23.33 1.23 -15.71
N GLY A 179 -24.23 1.65 -14.81
CA GLY A 179 -23.87 2.60 -13.75
C GLY A 179 -22.96 1.99 -12.69
N ALA A 180 -23.12 0.69 -12.36
CA ALA A 180 -22.16 -0.02 -11.50
C ALA A 180 -20.77 -0.08 -12.14
N LEU A 181 -20.67 -0.41 -13.44
CA LEU A 181 -19.39 -0.49 -14.14
C LEU A 181 -18.67 0.86 -14.17
N ALA A 182 -19.41 1.94 -14.42
CA ALA A 182 -18.85 3.29 -14.51
C ALA A 182 -18.50 3.92 -13.15
N GLY A 183 -19.25 3.59 -12.09
CA GLY A 183 -19.17 4.31 -10.82
C GLY A 183 -18.60 3.53 -9.64
N SER A 184 -18.38 2.22 -9.80
CA SER A 184 -17.75 1.40 -8.74
C SER A 184 -16.23 1.49 -8.81
N SER A 185 -15.58 1.17 -7.70
CA SER A 185 -14.13 1.01 -7.63
C SER A 185 -13.79 -0.26 -6.87
N SER A 186 -12.97 -1.11 -7.48
CA SER A 186 -12.31 -2.20 -6.77
C SER A 186 -11.21 -1.61 -5.88
N GLN A 187 -11.02 -2.15 -4.68
CA GLN A 187 -9.81 -1.81 -3.92
C GLN A 187 -8.54 -2.24 -4.67
N MET A 188 -8.65 -3.21 -5.61
CA MET A 188 -7.55 -3.57 -6.50
C MET A 188 -7.08 -2.37 -7.32
N ALA A 189 -8.00 -1.50 -7.75
CA ALA A 189 -7.66 -0.27 -8.47
C ALA A 189 -6.83 0.68 -7.58
N MET A 190 -7.06 0.68 -6.26
CA MET A 190 -6.22 1.44 -5.31
C MET A 190 -4.87 0.77 -5.07
N ALA A 191 -4.83 -0.55 -4.87
CA ALA A 191 -3.59 -1.30 -4.66
C ALA A 191 -2.65 -1.26 -5.87
N THR A 192 -3.25 -1.23 -7.07
CA THR A 192 -2.55 -1.16 -8.36
C THR A 192 -2.50 0.24 -8.95
N ALA A 193 -2.99 1.28 -8.25
CA ALA A 193 -2.93 2.65 -8.75
C ALA A 193 -1.48 3.05 -9.06
N PRO A 194 -1.23 3.74 -10.19
CA PRO A 194 0.05 4.36 -10.46
C PRO A 194 0.54 5.21 -9.29
N ARG A 195 1.80 5.03 -8.90
CA ARG A 195 2.46 5.84 -7.87
C ARG A 195 3.90 6.15 -8.25
N LEU A 196 4.34 7.35 -7.91
CA LEU A 196 5.73 7.76 -7.96
C LEU A 196 6.32 7.67 -6.55
N VAL A 197 7.39 6.90 -6.40
CA VAL A 197 8.03 6.65 -5.11
C VAL A 197 9.51 7.05 -5.19
N PRO A 198 10.02 7.94 -4.33
CA PRO A 198 11.45 8.21 -4.24
C PRO A 198 12.22 6.95 -3.82
N LEU A 199 13.21 6.56 -4.61
CA LEU A 199 14.04 5.39 -4.35
C LEU A 199 15.37 5.76 -3.71
N GLU A 200 16.10 6.68 -4.34
CA GLU A 200 17.39 7.12 -3.86
C GLU A 200 17.79 8.48 -4.46
N PRO A 201 18.52 9.32 -3.71
CA PRO A 201 18.81 9.21 -2.27
C PRO A 201 17.56 9.59 -1.43
N LEU A 202 17.70 9.67 -0.10
CA LEU A 202 16.63 10.20 0.75
C LEU A 202 16.32 11.64 0.36
N LEU A 203 15.03 12.00 0.30
CA LEU A 203 14.57 13.32 -0.15
C LEU A 203 15.24 14.48 0.59
N GLN A 204 15.42 14.36 1.91
CA GLN A 204 16.07 15.38 2.75
C GLN A 204 17.62 15.36 2.73
N ARG A 205 18.25 14.52 1.89
CA ARG A 205 19.72 14.32 1.89
C ARG A 205 20.27 14.08 0.48
N ILE A 206 19.82 14.85 -0.50
CA ILE A 206 20.36 14.76 -1.86
C ILE A 206 21.76 15.41 -1.86
N PRO A 207 22.84 14.67 -2.16
CA PRO A 207 24.19 15.23 -2.08
C PRO A 207 24.43 16.28 -3.17
N ALA A 208 24.95 17.45 -2.81
CA ALA A 208 25.38 18.47 -3.78
C ALA A 208 26.49 17.96 -4.74
N SER A 209 27.29 16.99 -4.29
CA SER A 209 28.33 16.33 -5.10
C SER A 209 27.77 15.33 -6.13
N ARG A 210 26.52 14.89 -5.95
CA ARG A 210 25.81 13.99 -6.88
C ARG A 210 24.31 14.32 -6.84
N PRO A 211 23.90 15.49 -7.39
CA PRO A 211 22.57 16.01 -7.23
C PRO A 211 21.61 15.33 -8.22
N GLU A 212 21.24 14.10 -7.93
CA GLU A 212 20.27 13.33 -8.70
C GLU A 212 19.22 12.69 -7.78
N LEU A 213 18.01 12.50 -8.29
CA LEU A 213 16.94 11.78 -7.59
C LEU A 213 16.33 10.74 -8.52
N THR A 214 16.30 9.49 -8.07
CA THR A 214 15.61 8.41 -8.77
C THR A 214 14.23 8.19 -8.17
N LEU A 215 13.21 8.27 -9.02
CA LEU A 215 11.82 7.91 -8.71
C LEU A 215 11.51 6.56 -9.35
N GLY A 216 10.79 5.71 -8.62
CA GLY A 216 10.19 4.48 -9.13
C GLY A 216 8.72 4.71 -9.48
N VAL A 217 8.30 4.20 -10.63
CA VAL A 217 6.92 4.11 -11.09
C VAL A 217 6.39 2.74 -10.72
N PHE A 218 5.43 2.67 -9.81
CA PHE A 218 4.79 1.42 -9.40
C PHE A 218 3.30 1.45 -9.69
N GLY A 219 2.66 0.29 -9.70
CA GLY A 219 1.26 0.13 -10.08
C GLY A 219 1.08 -0.05 -11.59
N ASN A 220 -0.16 -0.25 -12.00
CA ASN A 220 -0.56 -0.49 -13.37
C ASN A 220 -0.79 0.85 -14.06
N LEU A 221 0.05 1.15 -15.06
CA LEU A 221 -0.17 2.31 -15.90
C LEU A 221 -1.37 2.09 -16.82
N PRO A 222 -2.19 3.13 -17.08
CA PRO A 222 -3.28 3.06 -18.05
C PRO A 222 -2.79 3.03 -19.52
N VAL A 223 -1.48 3.00 -19.72
CA VAL A 223 -0.77 2.99 -21.02
C VAL A 223 0.47 2.11 -20.93
N ALA A 224 1.02 1.70 -22.08
CA ALA A 224 2.34 1.09 -22.09
C ALA A 224 3.39 2.08 -21.55
N ALA A 225 4.43 1.58 -20.87
CA ALA A 225 5.48 2.44 -20.29
C ALA A 225 6.15 3.35 -21.35
N ALA A 226 6.30 2.88 -22.59
CA ALA A 226 6.84 3.64 -23.71
C ALA A 226 5.93 4.82 -24.17
N GLN A 227 4.68 4.86 -23.72
CA GLN A 227 3.71 5.92 -24.00
C GLN A 227 3.53 6.88 -22.81
N ALA A 228 4.35 6.72 -21.77
CA ALA A 228 4.39 7.60 -20.62
C ALA A 228 5.73 8.32 -20.54
N GLU A 229 5.70 9.52 -19.98
CA GLU A 229 6.89 10.30 -19.61
C GLU A 229 6.64 11.02 -18.28
N CYS A 230 7.71 11.41 -17.61
CA CYS A 230 7.65 12.14 -16.35
C CYS A 230 8.19 13.55 -16.54
N LEU A 231 7.35 14.53 -16.19
CA LEU A 231 7.73 15.93 -16.12
C LEU A 231 8.16 16.26 -14.68
N ILE A 232 9.40 16.72 -14.50
CA ILE A 232 9.96 17.09 -13.20
C ILE A 232 10.17 18.60 -13.13
N GLY A 233 9.43 19.27 -12.26
CA GLY A 233 9.62 20.67 -11.91
C GLY A 233 10.21 20.84 -10.51
N VAL A 234 11.00 21.89 -10.30
CA VAL A 234 11.48 22.30 -8.98
C VAL A 234 11.19 23.79 -8.83
N ASP A 235 10.75 24.23 -7.66
CA ASP A 235 10.43 25.62 -7.29
C ASP A 235 11.68 26.54 -7.15
N ALA A 236 12.65 26.37 -8.05
CA ALA A 236 13.90 27.12 -8.11
C ALA A 236 14.01 27.98 -9.38
N GLY A 237 12.89 28.26 -10.06
CA GLY A 237 12.87 29.05 -11.30
C GLY A 237 13.55 28.37 -12.50
N ARG A 238 13.76 27.04 -12.44
CA ARG A 238 14.34 26.27 -13.53
C ARG A 238 13.27 25.66 -14.44
N PRO A 239 13.54 25.48 -15.74
CA PRO A 239 12.65 24.75 -16.64
C PRO A 239 12.41 23.33 -16.14
N ALA A 240 11.19 22.84 -16.33
CA ALA A 240 10.86 21.46 -16.03
C ALA A 240 11.58 20.50 -16.99
N GLN A 241 12.02 19.36 -16.47
CA GLN A 241 12.67 18.30 -17.23
C GLN A 241 11.61 17.33 -17.74
N VAL A 242 11.67 16.96 -19.02
CA VAL A 242 10.86 15.88 -19.59
C VAL A 242 11.73 14.65 -19.68
N LEU A 243 11.37 13.61 -18.93
CA LEU A 243 12.20 12.41 -18.75
C LEU A 243 11.41 11.17 -19.18
N PRO A 244 11.98 10.31 -20.06
CA PRO A 244 11.39 9.03 -20.37
C PRO A 244 11.47 8.08 -19.16
N LEU A 245 10.66 7.03 -19.18
CA LEU A 245 10.77 5.93 -18.23
C LEU A 245 11.86 4.97 -18.68
N ASP A 246 12.86 4.73 -17.84
CA ASP A 246 13.83 3.64 -17.98
C ASP A 246 13.31 2.44 -17.19
N GLY A 247 12.59 1.56 -17.88
CA GLY A 247 11.80 0.51 -17.25
C GLY A 247 10.74 1.11 -16.33
N SER A 248 10.86 0.88 -15.02
CA SER A 248 9.99 1.44 -13.98
C SER A 248 10.63 2.61 -13.24
N ARG A 249 11.66 3.26 -13.79
CA ARG A 249 12.42 4.32 -13.13
C ARG A 249 12.48 5.60 -13.94
N VAL A 250 12.59 6.71 -13.23
CA VAL A 250 12.84 8.04 -13.77
C VAL A 250 13.96 8.66 -12.95
N ARG A 251 14.99 9.22 -13.60
CA ARG A 251 16.10 9.88 -12.92
C ARG A 251 16.08 11.38 -13.22
N ALA A 252 15.79 12.17 -12.20
CA ALA A 252 15.82 13.63 -12.26
C ALA A 252 17.24 14.15 -11.99
N ASP A 253 17.71 15.04 -12.86
CA ASP A 253 18.95 15.78 -12.64
C ASP A 253 18.67 17.08 -11.87
N LEU A 254 19.33 17.24 -10.74
CA LEU A 254 19.21 18.37 -9.82
C LEU A 254 20.49 19.22 -9.80
N ALA A 255 21.41 19.00 -10.73
CA ALA A 255 22.60 19.83 -10.88
C ALA A 255 22.26 21.31 -11.07
N GLY A 256 23.11 22.17 -10.51
CA GLY A 256 22.93 23.62 -10.52
C GLY A 256 22.01 24.18 -9.43
N LEU A 257 21.33 23.33 -8.66
CA LEU A 257 20.67 23.78 -7.42
C LEU A 257 21.73 24.07 -6.35
N ALA A 258 21.52 25.17 -5.62
CA ALA A 258 22.33 25.47 -4.44
C ALA A 258 21.97 24.53 -3.29
N ILE A 259 22.81 24.49 -2.26
CA ILE A 259 22.48 23.83 -0.99
C ILE A 259 21.25 24.55 -0.41
N GLY A 260 20.21 23.78 -0.06
CA GLY A 260 18.94 24.33 0.42
C GLY A 260 17.76 23.37 0.26
N ASP A 261 16.60 23.82 0.72
CA ASP A 261 15.33 23.10 0.65
C ASP A 261 14.51 23.56 -0.56
N TYR A 262 13.82 22.62 -1.21
CA TYR A 262 13.02 22.84 -2.40
C TYR A 262 11.77 21.96 -2.42
N THR A 263 10.83 22.33 -3.27
CA THR A 263 9.65 21.54 -3.61
C THR A 263 9.80 20.99 -5.03
N LEU A 264 9.89 19.65 -5.14
CA LEU A 264 9.90 18.96 -6.42
C LEU A 264 8.48 18.49 -6.77
N THR A 265 8.01 18.83 -7.96
CA THR A 265 6.76 18.32 -8.52
C THR A 265 7.06 17.33 -9.63
N ALA A 266 6.53 16.12 -9.52
CA ALA A 266 6.66 15.07 -10.52
C ALA A 266 5.30 14.72 -11.10
N THR A 267 5.14 14.90 -12.41
CA THR A 267 3.90 14.63 -13.14
C THR A 267 4.15 13.51 -14.13
N LEU A 268 3.55 12.34 -13.90
CA LEU A 268 3.51 11.28 -14.90
C LEU A 268 2.39 11.59 -15.88
N ARG A 269 2.68 11.65 -17.18
CA ARG A 269 1.72 11.99 -18.23
C ARG A 269 1.89 11.12 -19.46
N ARG A 270 0.86 11.09 -20.29
CA ARG A 270 0.93 10.46 -21.61
C ARG A 270 1.74 11.31 -22.57
N THR A 271 2.54 10.67 -23.42
CA THR A 271 3.36 11.36 -24.43
C THR A 271 2.54 11.91 -25.60
N ASP A 272 1.43 11.25 -25.95
CA ASP A 272 0.59 11.59 -27.11
C ASP A 272 -0.29 12.84 -26.90
N THR A 273 -0.82 12.99 -25.70
CA THR A 273 -1.87 13.96 -25.36
C THR A 273 -1.40 14.96 -24.30
N GLY A 274 -0.32 14.66 -23.59
CA GLY A 274 0.12 15.40 -22.41
C GLY A 274 -0.80 15.21 -21.19
N ALA A 275 -1.80 14.34 -21.28
CA ALA A 275 -2.77 14.13 -20.20
C ALA A 275 -2.09 13.53 -18.97
N THR A 276 -2.34 14.13 -17.80
CA THR A 276 -1.80 13.68 -16.51
C THR A 276 -2.38 12.32 -16.13
N ILE A 277 -1.49 11.37 -15.83
CA ILE A 277 -1.83 10.09 -15.22
C ILE A 277 -1.83 10.25 -13.70
N LEU A 278 -0.77 10.85 -13.14
CA LEU A 278 -0.68 11.20 -11.72
C LEU A 278 0.27 12.38 -11.52
N GLN A 279 0.12 13.08 -10.40
CA GLN A 279 1.03 14.13 -9.99
C GLN A 279 1.30 14.02 -8.49
N THR A 280 2.57 14.13 -8.11
CA THR A 280 3.01 14.09 -6.71
C THR A 280 4.01 15.21 -6.46
N THR A 281 3.98 15.73 -5.24
CA THR A 281 4.93 16.75 -4.77
C THR A 281 5.76 16.19 -3.63
N PHE A 282 7.07 16.44 -3.66
CA PHE A 282 8.05 15.99 -2.68
C PHE A 282 8.84 17.18 -2.14
N PRO A 283 8.91 17.38 -0.81
CA PRO A 283 9.92 18.26 -0.22
C PRO A 283 11.29 17.59 -0.36
N ILE A 284 12.29 18.32 -0.84
CA ILE A 284 13.66 17.83 -1.02
C ILE A 284 14.68 18.79 -0.42
N SER A 285 15.86 18.28 -0.06
CA SER A 285 16.98 19.10 0.41
C SER A 285 18.25 18.71 -0.34
N ILE A 286 18.90 19.68 -0.95
CA ILE A 286 20.28 19.56 -1.45
C ILE A 286 21.21 19.91 -0.30
N ILE A 287 22.07 18.97 0.10
CA ILE A 287 22.98 19.17 1.23
C ILE A 287 24.42 18.86 0.83
N ASP A 288 25.36 19.48 1.53
CA ASP A 288 26.73 19.00 1.53
C ASP A 288 26.83 17.76 2.41
N VAL A 289 27.17 16.62 1.81
CA VAL A 289 27.40 15.38 2.55
C VAL A 289 28.92 15.23 2.70
N PRO A 290 29.46 15.30 3.93
CA PRO A 290 30.88 15.14 4.13
C PRO A 290 31.33 13.77 3.61
N ALA A 291 32.47 13.75 2.92
CA ALA A 291 33.08 12.50 2.50
C ALA A 291 33.33 11.63 3.74
N VAL A 292 32.80 10.41 3.72
CA VAL A 292 33.06 9.43 4.78
C VAL A 292 34.35 8.71 4.45
N ASP A 293 35.43 9.05 5.15
CA ASP A 293 36.60 8.19 5.17
C ASP A 293 36.25 6.92 5.95
N ARG A 294 36.30 5.77 5.28
CA ARG A 294 36.04 4.45 5.88
C ARG A 294 37.33 3.72 6.23
N THR A 295 38.48 4.34 5.99
CA THR A 295 39.79 3.76 6.29
C THR A 295 39.89 3.55 7.81
N GLY A 296 40.06 2.30 8.23
CA GLY A 296 40.08 1.94 9.65
C GLY A 296 38.73 1.66 10.29
N HIS A 297 37.62 1.72 9.56
CA HIS A 297 36.33 1.24 10.07
C HIS A 297 36.38 -0.27 10.33
N ARG A 298 35.98 -0.70 11.53
CA ARG A 298 35.94 -2.12 11.91
C ARG A 298 34.51 -2.55 12.25
N PRO A 299 33.89 -3.45 11.46
CA PRO A 299 32.61 -4.05 11.83
C PRO A 299 32.75 -4.81 13.15
N LEU A 300 31.93 -4.47 14.15
CA LEU A 300 31.88 -5.21 15.42
C LEU A 300 30.78 -6.30 15.37
N ASN A 301 29.69 -6.01 14.65
CA ASN A 301 28.63 -6.96 14.31
C ASN A 301 27.82 -6.44 13.11
N THR A 302 26.71 -7.10 12.75
CA THR A 302 25.83 -6.71 11.63
C THR A 302 25.19 -5.33 11.79
N LEU A 303 25.09 -4.80 13.01
CA LEU A 303 24.43 -3.53 13.32
C LEU A 303 25.38 -2.45 13.82
N VAL A 304 26.65 -2.76 14.13
CA VAL A 304 27.59 -1.83 14.79
C VAL A 304 28.94 -1.86 14.07
N THR A 305 29.43 -0.67 13.73
CA THR A 305 30.77 -0.45 13.17
C THR A 305 31.52 0.52 14.08
N GLU A 306 32.72 0.15 14.47
CA GLU A 306 33.68 1.03 15.12
C GLU A 306 34.25 1.98 14.05
N VAL A 307 34.01 3.28 14.22
CA VAL A 307 34.42 4.33 13.27
C VAL A 307 35.62 5.13 13.75
N LEU A 308 36.02 4.97 15.02
CA LEU A 308 37.19 5.60 15.62
C LEU A 308 37.76 4.67 16.70
N ALA A 309 39.03 4.31 16.56
CA ALA A 309 39.82 3.63 17.58
C ALA A 309 41.07 4.46 17.88
N ALA A 310 41.01 5.28 18.94
CA ALA A 310 42.07 6.19 19.31
C ALA A 310 42.47 6.04 20.78
N THR A 311 43.78 6.15 21.05
CA THR A 311 44.31 6.09 22.41
C THR A 311 44.31 7.50 23.03
N VAL A 312 43.70 7.64 24.20
CA VAL A 312 43.81 8.86 25.01
C VAL A 312 45.15 8.87 25.71
N LYS A 313 45.94 9.94 25.53
CA LYS A 313 47.24 10.10 26.19
C LYS A 313 47.05 10.44 27.67
N ALA A 314 47.99 10.02 28.51
CA ALA A 314 48.08 10.44 29.91
C ALA A 314 48.65 11.86 30.00
N ASP A 315 47.87 12.83 29.52
CA ASP A 315 48.21 14.25 29.45
C ASP A 315 47.09 15.06 30.12
N PRO A 316 47.40 15.98 31.05
CA PRO A 316 46.40 16.84 31.68
C PRO A 316 45.73 17.82 30.70
N ALA A 317 46.31 18.05 29.51
CA ALA A 317 45.69 18.88 28.48
C ALA A 317 44.47 18.21 27.83
N ALA A 318 43.47 19.01 27.46
CA ALA A 318 42.29 18.53 26.75
C ALA A 318 42.66 17.92 25.38
N GLN A 319 42.12 16.74 25.09
CA GLN A 319 42.32 16.03 23.83
C GLN A 319 41.00 15.99 23.03
N ALA A 320 41.08 16.29 21.74
CA ALA A 320 39.94 16.28 20.83
C ALA A 320 40.11 15.19 19.76
N PHE A 321 39.01 14.52 19.44
CA PHE A 321 38.95 13.50 18.40
C PHE A 321 37.77 13.80 17.46
N THR A 322 37.98 13.58 16.18
CA THR A 322 36.98 13.81 15.13
C THR A 322 36.77 12.54 14.34
N PHE A 323 35.52 12.26 13.97
CA PHE A 323 35.15 11.16 13.09
C PHE A 323 33.91 11.57 12.27
N THR A 324 33.73 10.95 11.11
CA THR A 324 32.53 11.17 10.28
C THR A 324 31.50 10.09 10.60
N ASN A 325 30.28 10.48 10.99
CA ASN A 325 29.20 9.52 11.18
C ASN A 325 28.63 9.11 9.80
N PRO A 326 28.81 7.85 9.36
CA PRO A 326 28.41 7.44 8.02
C PRO A 326 26.88 7.32 7.81
N ARG A 327 26.09 7.29 8.88
CA ARG A 327 24.64 7.06 8.83
C ARG A 327 23.91 7.79 9.95
N LEU A 328 22.63 8.11 9.74
CA LEU A 328 21.77 8.54 10.84
C LEU A 328 21.56 7.36 11.79
N GLY A 329 21.84 7.56 13.07
CA GLY A 329 21.75 6.51 14.08
C GLY A 329 22.47 6.91 15.36
N TRP A 330 22.41 6.02 16.35
CA TRP A 330 23.06 6.19 17.63
C TRP A 330 24.58 6.09 17.48
N VAL A 331 25.29 7.05 18.09
CA VAL A 331 26.74 7.00 18.27
C VAL A 331 27.01 6.58 19.70
N PHE A 332 27.75 5.49 19.86
CA PHE A 332 28.19 5.00 21.17
C PHE A 332 29.66 5.39 21.36
N ILE A 333 29.96 6.01 22.50
CA ILE A 333 31.33 6.40 22.87
C ILE A 333 31.71 5.60 24.11
N ALA A 334 32.84 4.89 24.05
CA ALA A 334 33.39 4.14 25.17
C ALA A 334 34.83 4.56 25.44
N LEU A 335 35.15 4.80 26.71
CA LEU A 335 36.52 5.01 27.17
C LEU A 335 36.94 3.77 27.97
N ASN A 336 37.82 2.96 27.39
CA ASN A 336 38.29 1.73 28.01
C ASN A 336 39.71 1.93 28.54
N THR A 337 39.91 1.72 29.84
CA THR A 337 41.26 1.56 30.40
C THR A 337 41.76 0.17 30.03
N THR A 338 42.89 0.08 29.33
CA THR A 338 43.64 -1.17 29.20
C THR A 338 44.08 -1.61 30.58
N ARG A 339 43.29 -2.46 31.24
CA ARG A 339 43.72 -3.15 32.44
C ARG A 339 44.74 -4.18 32.00
N THR A 340 46.02 -3.90 32.17
CA THR A 340 47.06 -4.92 32.08
C THR A 340 46.66 -6.05 33.00
N ALA A 341 46.37 -7.21 32.43
CA ALA A 341 46.13 -8.43 33.19
C ALA A 341 47.47 -8.85 33.80
N THR A 342 47.78 -8.32 34.98
CA THR A 342 48.68 -9.01 35.90
C THR A 342 47.88 -10.16 36.49
N GLY A 343 48.07 -11.35 35.92
CA GLY A 343 47.67 -12.58 36.57
C GLY A 343 48.41 -12.77 37.90
N PRO A 344 47.88 -13.60 38.81
CA PRO A 344 48.54 -13.96 40.06
C PRO A 344 49.89 -14.65 39.84
#